data_AF-A0A0V1PVF2-F1
#
_entry.id   AF-A0A0V1PVF2-F1
#
_cell.length_a   1.000
_cell.length_b   1.000
_cell.length_c   1.000
_cell.angle_alpha   90.00
_cell.angle_beta   90.00
_cell.angle_gamma   90.00
#
_symmetry.space_group_name_H-M   'P 1'
#
loop_
_entity.id
_entity.type
_entity.pdbx_description
1 polymer ?
#
loop_
_entity_poly.entity_id
_entity_poly.type
_entity_poly.pdbx_seq_one_letter_code
_entity_poly.pdbx_strand_id
1 'polypeptide(L)'
;MQANVTIGVLQNILWGFLCFDLYYKYYELENKENIYKGKQNSHLDYIKPRRLLIPSFYSRSSKLYSLYPLLLCAIVIAGMSLEIFDFPPIFFDLVDAHSLWHLVTIIPAFYGWYDWMIWDIDVNVKHEMKELAQKKND
;
A
#
# COMPACT_ATOMS: atom_id res chain seq x y z
N MET A 1 13.89 0.08 -23.14
CA MET A 1 13.27 1.05 -22.22
C MET A 1 11.75 1.08 -22.32
N GLN A 2 11.16 1.28 -23.51
CA GLN A 2 9.69 1.41 -23.69
C GLN A 2 8.87 0.20 -23.21
N ALA A 3 9.30 -1.04 -23.50
CA ALA A 3 8.60 -2.25 -23.02
C ALA A 3 8.57 -2.35 -21.48
N ASN A 4 9.62 -1.90 -20.78
CA ASN A 4 9.67 -1.92 -19.31
C ASN A 4 8.67 -0.92 -18.71
N VAL A 5 8.46 0.22 -19.36
CA VAL A 5 7.46 1.21 -18.95
C VAL A 5 6.05 0.65 -19.09
N THR A 6 5.74 -0.05 -20.20
CA THR A 6 4.42 -0.67 -20.39
C THR A 6 4.11 -1.70 -19.31
N ILE A 7 5.07 -2.58 -18.99
CA ILE A 7 4.90 -3.57 -17.91
C ILE A 7 4.77 -2.88 -16.55
N GLY A 8 5.53 -1.82 -16.29
CA GLY A 8 5.41 -1.03 -15.07
C GLY A 8 4.03 -0.37 -14.92
N VAL A 9 3.47 0.18 -15.99
CA VAL A 9 2.11 0.75 -15.98
C VAL A 9 1.08 -0.33 -15.68
N LEU A 10 1.16 -1.48 -16.35
CA LEU A 10 0.26 -2.61 -16.11
C LEU A 10 0.34 -3.10 -14.66
N GLN A 11 1.54 -3.25 -14.12
CA GLN A 11 1.76 -3.64 -12.72
C GLN A 11 1.05 -2.67 -11.75
N ASN A 12 1.14 -1.37 -11.98
CA ASN A 12 0.50 -0.37 -11.11
C ASN A 12 -1.03 -0.38 -11.21
N ILE A 13 -1.57 -0.66 -12.40
CA ILE A 13 -3.01 -0.85 -12.60
C ILE A 13 -3.49 -2.08 -11.79
N LEU A 14 -2.78 -3.20 -11.90
CA LEU A 14 -3.11 -4.42 -11.16
C LEU A 14 -3.02 -4.20 -9.64
N TRP A 15 -2.02 -3.44 -9.17
CA TRP A 15 -1.96 -3.02 -7.77
C TRP A 15 -3.22 -2.21 -7.43
N GLY A 16 -3.55 -1.18 -8.20
CA GLY A 16 -4.75 -0.37 -8.02
C GLY A 16 -6.02 -1.20 -7.81
N PHE A 17 -6.21 -2.25 -8.63
CA PHE A 17 -7.33 -3.18 -8.47
C PHE A 17 -7.29 -3.95 -7.15
N LEU A 18 -6.13 -4.48 -6.73
CA LEU A 18 -6.01 -5.20 -5.47
C LEU A 18 -6.30 -4.31 -4.25
N CYS A 19 -5.83 -3.06 -4.25
CA CYS A 19 -6.21 -2.05 -3.24
C CYS A 19 -7.71 -1.77 -3.26
N PHE A 20 -8.29 -1.67 -4.46
CA PHE A 20 -9.69 -1.34 -4.66
C PHE A 20 -10.62 -2.45 -4.18
N ASP A 21 -10.28 -3.71 -4.39
CA ASP A 21 -11.07 -4.85 -3.90
C ASP A 21 -11.19 -4.82 -2.37
N LEU A 22 -10.08 -4.55 -1.68
CA LEU A 22 -10.10 -4.41 -0.22
C LEU A 22 -10.87 -3.15 0.23
N TYR A 23 -10.70 -2.03 -0.48
CA TYR A 23 -11.49 -0.82 -0.24
C TYR A 23 -12.99 -1.10 -0.38
N TYR A 24 -13.39 -1.80 -1.43
CA TYR A 24 -14.78 -2.14 -1.71
C TYR A 24 -15.37 -3.04 -0.60
N LYS A 25 -14.60 -4.03 -0.12
CA LYS A 25 -14.95 -4.84 1.06
C LYS A 25 -15.30 -3.97 2.27
N TYR A 26 -14.47 -2.97 2.59
CA TYR A 26 -14.74 -2.06 3.71
C TYR A 26 -15.87 -1.07 3.42
N TYR A 27 -16.05 -0.63 2.17
CA TYR A 27 -17.17 0.21 1.75
C TYR A 27 -18.52 -0.49 1.93
N GLU A 28 -18.63 -1.77 1.52
CA GLU A 28 -19.84 -2.56 1.73
C GLU A 28 -20.12 -2.80 3.21
N LEU A 29 -19.07 -3.09 3.99
CA LEU A 29 -19.22 -3.31 5.43
C LEU A 29 -19.68 -2.03 6.14
N GLU A 30 -19.18 -0.85 5.75
CA GLU A 30 -19.62 0.45 6.28
C GLU A 30 -21.12 0.68 6.05
N ASN A 31 -21.63 0.30 4.88
CA ASN A 31 -23.05 0.39 4.54
C ASN A 31 -23.92 -0.66 5.29
N LYS A 32 -23.32 -1.71 5.85
CA LYS A 32 -23.99 -2.73 6.68
C LYS A 32 -23.83 -2.38 8.17
N GLU A 33 -24.60 -1.39 8.61
CA GLU A 33 -24.48 -0.61 9.86
C GLU A 33 -24.27 -1.43 11.17
N ASN A 34 -24.76 -2.67 11.25
CA ASN A 34 -24.72 -3.50 12.46
C ASN A 34 -23.43 -4.32 12.66
N ILE A 35 -22.64 -4.58 11.62
CA ILE A 35 -21.40 -5.39 11.72
C ILE A 35 -20.15 -4.48 11.79
N TYR A 36 -20.24 -3.25 11.26
CA TYR A 36 -19.07 -2.41 11.04
C TYR A 36 -18.44 -1.81 12.30
N LYS A 37 -19.24 -1.47 13.32
CA LYS A 37 -18.74 -0.76 14.52
C LYS A 37 -17.59 -1.49 15.22
N GLY A 38 -17.55 -2.82 15.16
CA GLY A 38 -16.44 -3.61 15.73
C GLY A 38 -15.18 -3.66 14.84
N LYS A 39 -15.33 -3.56 13.51
CA LYS A 39 -14.21 -3.70 12.55
C LYS A 39 -13.65 -2.37 12.05
N GLN A 40 -14.40 -1.27 12.19
CA GLN A 40 -14.07 0.09 11.71
C GLN A 40 -12.75 0.65 12.24
N ASN A 41 -12.36 0.24 13.45
CA ASN A 41 -11.17 0.72 14.16
C ASN A 41 -10.06 -0.35 14.25
N SER A 42 -10.24 -1.50 13.61
CA SER A 42 -9.29 -2.63 13.69
C SER A 42 -7.89 -2.27 13.19
N HIS A 43 -7.77 -1.27 12.30
CA HIS A 43 -6.49 -0.80 11.76
C HIS A 43 -5.72 0.10 12.74
N LEU A 44 -6.39 0.72 13.71
CA LEU A 44 -5.75 1.67 14.63
C LEU A 44 -4.68 0.99 15.50
N ASP A 45 -4.90 -0.27 15.88
CA ASP A 45 -3.97 -1.07 16.69
C ASP A 45 -2.64 -1.32 15.97
N TYR A 46 -2.65 -1.23 14.64
CA TYR A 46 -1.49 -1.48 13.78
C TYR A 46 -0.80 -0.19 13.33
N ILE A 47 -1.45 0.98 13.52
CA ILE A 47 -0.87 2.26 13.13
C ILE A 47 0.20 2.70 14.13
N LYS A 48 1.39 2.96 13.60
CA LYS A 48 2.45 3.69 14.32
C LYS A 48 2.60 5.08 13.71
N PRO A 49 2.17 6.17 14.39
CA PRO A 49 2.13 7.51 13.79
C PRO A 49 3.46 7.99 13.19
N ARG A 50 4.60 7.60 13.78
CA ARG A 50 5.94 7.97 13.27
C ARG A 50 6.33 7.27 11.96
N ARG A 51 5.63 6.21 11.58
CA ARG A 51 5.89 5.41 10.37
C ARG A 51 4.75 5.50 9.35
N LEU A 52 3.76 6.35 9.60
CA LEU A 52 2.61 6.52 8.73
C LEU A 52 2.72 7.85 7.98
N LEU A 53 2.64 7.80 6.65
CA LEU A 53 2.49 9.01 5.85
C LEU A 53 1.03 9.50 5.95
N ILE A 54 0.85 10.80 6.13
CA ILE A 54 -0.46 11.45 6.28
C ILE A 54 -1.36 10.76 7.34
N PRO A 55 -0.92 10.70 8.62
CA PRO A 55 -1.65 9.96 9.66
C PRO A 55 -3.11 10.40 9.84
N SER A 56 -3.38 11.71 9.69
CA SER A 56 -4.72 12.27 9.84
C SER A 56 -5.73 11.70 8.84
N PHE A 57 -5.29 11.32 7.64
CA PHE A 57 -6.14 10.76 6.61
C PHE A 57 -6.34 9.26 6.82
N TYR A 58 -5.23 8.52 6.96
CA TYR A 58 -5.25 7.05 7.01
C TYR A 58 -5.71 6.47 8.34
N SER A 59 -5.67 7.24 9.44
CA SER A 59 -6.21 6.79 10.72
C SER A 59 -7.74 6.89 10.77
N ARG A 60 -8.39 7.60 9.83
CA ARG A 60 -9.82 7.92 9.93
C ARG A 60 -10.74 6.71 9.77
N SER A 61 -10.38 5.72 8.95
CA SER A 61 -11.14 4.47 8.80
C SER A 61 -10.32 3.36 8.16
N SER A 62 -10.66 2.11 8.45
CA SER A 62 -10.04 0.94 7.82
C SER A 62 -10.19 0.96 6.28
N LYS A 63 -11.29 1.54 5.77
CA LYS A 63 -11.53 1.78 4.35
C LYS A 63 -10.47 2.68 3.72
N LEU A 64 -10.09 3.78 4.38
CA LEU A 64 -9.04 4.65 3.86
C LEU A 64 -7.66 4.00 4.03
N TYR A 65 -7.46 3.30 5.14
CA TYR A 65 -6.24 2.55 5.41
C TYR A 65 -5.96 1.45 4.38
N SER A 66 -6.99 0.80 3.83
CA SER A 66 -6.81 -0.21 2.78
C SER A 66 -6.16 0.34 1.51
N LEU A 67 -6.23 1.65 1.27
CA LEU A 67 -5.60 2.32 0.12
C LEU A 67 -4.17 2.80 0.40
N TYR A 68 -3.61 2.56 1.60
CA TYR A 68 -2.26 3.00 1.94
C TYR A 68 -1.16 2.47 1.01
N PRO A 69 -1.17 1.18 0.57
CA PRO A 69 -0.20 0.68 -0.39
C PRO A 69 -0.20 1.44 -1.71
N LEU A 70 -1.37 1.94 -2.15
CA LEU A 70 -1.48 2.72 -3.38
C LEU A 70 -0.68 4.03 -3.30
N LEU A 71 -0.68 4.69 -2.13
CA LEU A 71 0.17 5.86 -1.91
C LEU A 71 1.66 5.49 -1.96
N LEU A 72 2.04 4.38 -1.32
CA LEU A 72 3.43 3.92 -1.36
C LEU A 72 3.88 3.60 -2.78
N CYS A 73 3.03 2.95 -3.57
CA CYS A 73 3.27 2.72 -5.00
C CYS A 73 3.37 4.04 -5.78
N ALA A 74 2.50 5.01 -5.52
CA ALA A 74 2.57 6.32 -6.17
C ALA A 74 3.89 7.05 -5.91
N ILE A 75 4.45 6.92 -4.69
CA ILE A 75 5.78 7.45 -4.36
C ILE A 75 6.87 6.77 -5.19
N VAL A 76 6.80 5.44 -5.37
CA VAL A 76 7.76 4.71 -6.22
C VAL A 76 7.62 5.12 -7.68
N ILE A 77 6.41 5.29 -8.19
CA ILE A 77 6.16 5.79 -9.56
C ILE A 77 6.77 7.19 -9.74
N ALA A 78 6.60 8.08 -8.75
CA ALA A 78 7.21 9.40 -8.77
C ALA A 78 8.75 9.30 -8.77
N GLY A 79 9.34 8.40 -7.99
CA GLY A 79 10.78 8.14 -8.02
C GLY A 79 11.28 7.61 -9.37
N MET A 80 10.57 6.65 -9.96
CA MET A 80 10.87 6.11 -11.28
C MET A 80 10.74 7.18 -12.38
N SER A 81 9.90 8.19 -12.21
CA SER A 81 9.81 9.29 -13.18
C SER A 81 11.11 10.07 -13.32
N LEU A 82 11.95 10.12 -12.27
CA LEU A 82 13.28 10.74 -12.34
C LEU A 82 14.15 10.04 -13.38
N GLU A 83 14.17 8.71 -13.39
CA GLU A 83 14.88 7.89 -14.38
C GLU A 83 14.34 8.11 -15.81
N ILE A 84 13.03 8.31 -15.96
CA ILE A 84 12.40 8.48 -17.28
C ILE A 84 12.74 9.84 -17.88
N PHE A 85 12.69 10.91 -17.08
CA PHE A 85 13.00 12.25 -17.57
C PHE A 85 14.50 12.46 -17.74
N ASP A 86 15.29 11.84 -16.86
CA ASP A 86 16.75 11.87 -16.81
C ASP A 86 17.35 13.30 -16.72
N PHE A 87 18.51 13.43 -16.09
CA PHE A 87 19.20 14.73 -16.01
C PHE A 87 20.70 14.53 -15.83
N PRO A 88 21.54 15.46 -16.33
CA PRO A 88 22.98 15.34 -16.20
C PRO A 88 23.39 15.30 -14.70
N PRO A 89 24.34 14.43 -14.31
CA PRO A 89 24.79 14.33 -12.94
C PRO A 89 25.21 15.69 -12.35
N ILE A 90 24.86 15.91 -11.09
CA ILE A 90 25.21 17.12 -10.32
C ILE A 90 26.04 16.75 -9.09
N PHE A 91 26.65 17.76 -8.45
CA PHE A 91 27.57 17.59 -7.31
C PHE A 91 28.75 16.65 -7.62
N PHE A 92 29.66 17.09 -8.49
CA PHE A 92 30.85 16.30 -8.87
C PHE A 92 30.50 14.90 -9.43
N ASP A 93 29.45 14.83 -10.26
CA ASP A 93 28.92 13.60 -10.86
C ASP A 93 28.41 12.54 -9.87
N LEU A 94 28.10 12.92 -8.62
CA LEU A 94 27.64 11.98 -7.59
C LEU A 94 26.13 11.76 -7.56
N VAL A 95 25.34 12.74 -7.97
CA VAL A 95 23.87 12.69 -7.88
C VAL A 95 23.29 12.77 -9.28
N ASP A 96 22.62 11.70 -9.68
CA ASP A 96 21.92 11.53 -10.95
C ASP A 96 20.47 11.05 -10.72
N ALA A 97 19.72 10.91 -11.81
CA ALA A 97 18.33 10.43 -11.74
C ALA A 97 18.23 9.05 -11.07
N HIS A 98 19.18 8.17 -11.35
CA HIS A 98 19.18 6.78 -10.89
C HIS A 98 19.41 6.66 -9.37
N SER A 99 20.40 7.37 -8.84
CA SER A 99 20.69 7.42 -7.40
C SER A 99 19.54 8.03 -6.60
N LEU A 100 18.85 9.04 -7.14
CA LEU A 100 17.64 9.58 -6.51
C LEU A 100 16.47 8.59 -6.54
N TRP A 101 16.32 7.82 -7.61
CA TRP A 101 15.33 6.74 -7.65
C TRP A 101 15.59 5.72 -6.52
N HIS A 102 16.84 5.24 -6.36
CA HIS A 102 17.21 4.37 -5.24
C HIS A 102 16.83 4.99 -3.88
N LEU A 103 17.14 6.28 -3.67
CA LEU A 103 16.78 6.98 -2.44
C LEU A 103 15.26 6.99 -2.18
N VAL A 104 14.43 7.20 -3.21
CA VAL A 104 12.97 7.22 -3.06
C VAL A 104 12.42 5.84 -2.67
N THR A 105 12.99 4.75 -3.17
CA THR A 105 12.50 3.39 -2.88
C THR A 105 12.63 2.96 -1.41
N ILE A 106 13.42 3.68 -0.59
CA ILE A 106 13.49 3.42 0.85
C ILE A 106 12.20 3.82 1.58
N ILE A 107 11.41 4.74 1.01
CA ILE A 107 10.24 5.33 1.67
C ILE A 107 9.18 4.25 1.93
N PRO A 108 8.69 3.45 0.96
CA PRO A 108 7.77 2.35 1.23
C PRO A 108 8.26 1.37 2.28
N ALA A 109 9.55 0.98 2.23
CA ALA A 109 10.11 0.00 3.16
C ALA A 109 10.12 0.51 4.61
N PHE A 110 10.36 1.82 4.80
CA PHE A 110 10.44 2.43 6.12
C PHE A 110 9.06 2.87 6.66
N TYR A 111 8.19 3.37 5.79
CA TYR A 111 6.94 4.02 6.19
C TYR A 111 5.73 3.10 6.03
N GLY A 112 5.50 2.27 7.04
CA GLY A 112 4.17 1.72 7.32
C GLY A 112 3.73 0.56 6.42
N TRP A 113 4.55 0.15 5.44
CA TRP A 113 4.28 -1.04 4.61
C TRP A 113 4.07 -2.30 5.45
N TYR A 114 5.01 -2.59 6.36
CA TYR A 114 4.91 -3.76 7.23
C TYR A 114 3.73 -3.70 8.18
N ASP A 115 3.45 -2.52 8.73
CA ASP A 115 2.32 -2.30 9.62
C ASP A 115 0.99 -2.60 8.89
N TRP A 116 0.88 -2.16 7.65
CA TRP A 116 -0.28 -2.43 6.79
C TRP A 116 -0.41 -3.91 6.45
N MET A 117 0.67 -4.59 6.07
CA MET A 117 0.63 -6.03 5.76
C MET A 117 0.21 -6.87 6.98
N ILE A 118 0.71 -6.54 8.17
CA ILE A 118 0.36 -7.26 9.39
C ILE A 118 -1.14 -7.10 9.67
N TRP A 119 -1.66 -5.88 9.53
CA TRP A 119 -3.10 -5.62 9.65
C TRP A 119 -3.91 -6.42 8.64
N ASP A 120 -3.52 -6.40 7.36
CA ASP A 120 -4.26 -7.09 6.30
C ASP A 120 -4.30 -8.60 6.52
N ILE A 121 -3.15 -9.19 6.88
CA ILE A 121 -3.05 -10.63 7.17
C ILE A 121 -3.92 -11.01 8.36
N ASP A 122 -3.80 -10.30 9.49
CA ASP A 122 -4.50 -10.70 10.72
C ASP A 122 -6.02 -10.47 10.62
N VAL A 123 -6.44 -9.37 10.00
CA VAL A 123 -7.85 -8.92 9.98
C VAL A 123 -8.61 -9.43 8.76
N ASN A 124 -7.95 -9.54 7.60
CA ASN A 124 -8.61 -9.83 6.33
C ASN A 124 -8.32 -11.24 5.79
N VAL A 125 -7.18 -11.86 6.11
CA VAL A 125 -6.79 -13.16 5.52
C VAL A 125 -6.93 -14.33 6.50
N LYS A 126 -6.53 -14.14 7.76
CA LYS A 126 -6.38 -15.24 8.74
C LYS A 126 -7.67 -16.02 9.04
N HIS A 127 -8.83 -15.37 9.02
CA HIS A 127 -10.12 -16.03 9.24
C HIS A 127 -10.49 -16.95 8.07
N GLU A 128 -10.30 -16.49 6.84
CA GLU A 128 -10.53 -17.25 5.61
C GLU A 128 -9.67 -18.53 5.60
N MET A 129 -8.41 -18.43 6.05
CA MET A 129 -7.53 -19.60 6.18
C MET A 129 -8.02 -20.63 7.21
N LYS A 130 -8.58 -20.18 8.34
CA LYS A 130 -9.12 -21.09 9.37
C LYS A 130 -10.33 -21.84 8.86
N GLU A 131 -11.23 -21.17 8.14
CA GLU A 131 -12.42 -21.78 7.55
C GLU A 131 -12.05 -22.83 6.49
N LEU A 132 -11.05 -22.53 5.65
CA LEU A 132 -10.52 -23.48 4.67
C LEU A 132 -9.87 -24.70 5.32
N ALA A 133 -9.14 -24.50 6.42
CA ALA A 133 -8.53 -25.59 7.17
C ALA A 133 -9.57 -26.52 7.81
N GLN A 134 -10.68 -25.95 8.32
CA GLN A 134 -11.79 -26.73 8.87
C GLN A 134 -12.46 -27.58 7.79
N LYS A 135 -12.80 -26.99 6.64
CA LYS A 135 -13.41 -27.70 5.49
C LYS A 135 -12.56 -28.84 4.90
N LYS A 136 -11.24 -28.81 5.12
CA LYS A 136 -10.33 -29.87 4.65
C LYS A 136 -10.26 -31.06 5.61
N ASN A 137 -10.62 -30.85 6.87
CA ASN A 137 -10.57 -31.85 7.94
C ASN A 137 -11.94 -32.53 8.18
N ASP A 138 -13.01 -32.00 7.59
CA ASP A 138 -14.35 -32.59 7.51
C ASP A 138 -14.49 -33.44 6.23
#